data_AF-A0A914YXZ8-F1
#
_entry.id   AF-A0A914YXZ8-F1
#
_cell.length_a   1.000
_cell.length_b   1.000
_cell.length_c   1.000
_cell.angle_alpha   90.00
_cell.angle_beta   90.00
_cell.angle_gamma   90.00
#
_symmetry.space_group_name_H-M   'P 1'
#
loop_
_entity.id
_entity.type
_entity.pdbx_description
1 polymer ?
#
loop_
_entity_poly.entity_id
_entity_poly.type
_entity_poly.pdbx_seq_one_letter_code
_entity_poly.pdbx_strand_id
1 'polypeptide(L)'
;MPVSGELCASEYGWQSVYYLQGGITLLSFIVFYFFYRDSPQIHKNVSQKELIKITSGKCLVIYTNGKKQHQPVPYWEILKDISVWGIFISCFGGTFGFQILSQYGPTYLNKVLGFDLVKTGFAAAFPFILSICFKLIAAPFSDRFTLISQKARIIMFNSLAQFPMSICLILLAEHFVA
;
A
#
# COMPACT_ATOMS: atom_id res chain seq x y z
N MET A 1 14.30 -2.77 -6.32
CA MET A 1 14.42 -3.82 -7.37
C MET A 1 15.89 -4.19 -7.52
N PRO A 2 16.49 -4.88 -6.54
CA PRO A 2 17.90 -5.28 -6.61
C PRO A 2 18.11 -6.36 -7.67
N VAL A 3 17.18 -7.33 -7.73
CA VAL A 3 17.18 -8.44 -8.70
C VAL A 3 17.18 -7.93 -10.15
N SER A 4 16.35 -6.93 -10.47
CA SER A 4 16.32 -6.33 -11.81
C SER A 4 17.62 -5.58 -12.14
N GLY A 5 18.28 -4.98 -11.15
CA GLY A 5 19.57 -4.30 -11.33
C GLY A 5 20.70 -5.28 -11.64
N GLU A 6 20.72 -6.43 -10.98
CA GLU A 6 21.71 -7.49 -11.25
C GLU A 6 21.46 -8.18 -12.60
N LEU A 7 20.20 -8.42 -12.96
CA LEU A 7 19.83 -9.01 -14.25
C LEU A 7 20.16 -8.10 -15.43
N CYS A 8 19.91 -6.79 -15.31
CA CYS A 8 20.26 -5.82 -16.33
C CYS A 8 21.79 -5.65 -16.50
N ALA A 9 22.58 -5.92 -15.46
CA ALA A 9 24.04 -5.88 -15.52
C ALA A 9 24.65 -7.19 -16.06
N SER A 10 23.85 -8.26 -16.16
CA SER A 10 24.24 -9.55 -16.70
C SER A 10 24.07 -9.60 -18.23
N GLU A 11 24.67 -10.59 -18.88
CA GLU A 11 24.63 -10.79 -20.34
C GLU A 11 23.20 -11.01 -20.89
N TYR A 12 22.25 -11.34 -20.01
CA TYR A 12 20.84 -11.55 -20.35
C TYR A 12 20.06 -10.26 -20.65
N GLY A 13 20.66 -9.09 -20.39
CA GLY A 13 20.12 -7.78 -20.74
C GLY A 13 18.80 -7.44 -20.05
N TRP A 14 18.21 -6.31 -20.45
CA TRP A 14 17.00 -5.77 -19.82
C TRP A 14 15.73 -6.58 -20.13
N GLN A 15 15.70 -7.34 -21.22
CA GLN A 15 14.52 -8.15 -21.59
C GLN A 15 14.24 -9.25 -20.56
N SER A 16 15.29 -9.81 -19.94
CA SER A 16 15.18 -10.86 -18.91
C SER A 16 14.26 -10.47 -17.73
N VAL A 17 14.27 -9.20 -17.34
CA VAL A 17 13.46 -8.66 -16.24
C VAL A 17 11.96 -8.80 -16.54
N TYR A 18 11.56 -8.56 -17.79
CA TYR A 18 10.17 -8.67 -18.21
C TYR A 18 9.68 -10.12 -18.20
N TYR A 19 10.51 -11.05 -18.67
CA TYR A 19 10.18 -12.48 -18.65
C TYR A 19 10.06 -13.02 -17.22
N LEU A 20 10.98 -12.65 -16.33
CA LEU A 20 10.94 -13.08 -14.92
C LEU A 20 9.73 -12.50 -14.19
N GLN A 21 9.48 -11.20 -14.32
CA GLN A 21 8.32 -10.57 -13.69
C GLN A 21 7.00 -11.12 -14.25
N GLY A 22 6.93 -11.40 -15.56
CA GLY A 22 5.78 -12.03 -16.21
C GLY A 22 5.52 -13.44 -15.67
N GLY A 23 6.58 -14.26 -15.53
CA GLY A 23 6.50 -15.60 -14.97
C GLY A 23 6.03 -15.61 -13.51
N ILE A 24 6.57 -14.73 -12.67
CA ILE A 24 6.14 -14.58 -11.27
C ILE A 24 4.66 -14.18 -11.19
N THR A 25 4.23 -13.27 -12.05
CA THR A 25 2.83 -12.81 -12.10
C THR A 25 1.90 -13.95 -12.52
N LEU A 26 2.27 -14.75 -13.54
CA LEU A 26 1.48 -15.89 -13.98
C LEU A 26 1.38 -16.98 -12.90
N LEU A 27 2.50 -17.30 -12.25
CA LEU A 27 2.51 -18.25 -11.13
C LEU A 27 1.62 -17.78 -9.98
N SER A 28 1.72 -16.51 -9.61
CA SER A 28 0.88 -15.90 -8.57
C SER A 28 -0.60 -15.93 -8.93
N PHE A 29 -0.95 -15.69 -10.20
CA PHE A 29 -2.31 -15.81 -10.70
C PHE A 29 -2.84 -17.25 -10.61
N ILE A 30 -2.04 -18.25 -10.98
CA ILE A 30 -2.42 -19.66 -10.87
C ILE A 30 -2.70 -20.03 -9.42
N VAL A 31 -1.80 -19.65 -8.50
CA VAL A 31 -1.99 -19.88 -7.06
C VAL A 31 -3.27 -19.20 -6.58
N PHE A 32 -3.47 -17.92 -6.92
CA PHE A 32 -4.67 -17.19 -6.55
C PHE A 32 -5.93 -17.85 -7.11
N TYR A 33 -5.92 -18.28 -8.37
CA TYR A 33 -7.05 -18.95 -9.00
C TYR A 33 -7.44 -20.26 -8.31
N PHE A 34 -6.47 -21.02 -7.78
CA PHE A 34 -6.77 -22.24 -7.04
C PHE A 34 -7.19 -22.00 -5.58
N PHE A 35 -6.64 -20.98 -4.93
CA PHE A 35 -6.88 -20.73 -3.50
C PHE A 35 -8.02 -19.76 -3.21
N TYR A 36 -8.29 -18.77 -4.05
CA TYR A 36 -9.26 -17.71 -3.76
C TYR A 36 -10.69 -18.14 -4.10
N ARG A 37 -11.61 -18.08 -3.12
CA ARG A 37 -13.09 -18.20 -3.28
C ARG A 37 -13.75 -16.99 -2.64
N ASP A 38 -14.80 -16.45 -3.29
CA ASP A 38 -15.48 -15.22 -2.89
C ASP A 38 -16.34 -15.30 -1.62
N SER A 39 -16.74 -16.51 -1.21
CA SER A 39 -17.59 -16.69 -0.04
C SER A 39 -16.88 -17.53 1.03
N PRO A 40 -16.75 -17.03 2.27
CA PRO A 40 -16.18 -17.80 3.38
C PRO A 40 -17.01 -19.05 3.71
N GLN A 41 -18.26 -19.11 3.25
CA GLN A 41 -19.15 -20.27 3.36
C GLN A 41 -18.81 -21.41 2.38
N ILE A 42 -18.11 -21.11 1.28
CA ILE A 42 -17.77 -22.08 0.22
C ILE A 42 -16.33 -22.60 0.39
N HIS A 43 -15.55 -21.97 1.29
CA HIS A 43 -14.17 -22.38 1.57
C HIS A 43 -14.13 -23.64 2.44
N LYS A 44 -13.54 -24.71 1.90
CA LYS A 44 -13.43 -26.02 2.58
C LYS A 44 -12.54 -26.00 3.84
N ASN A 45 -11.68 -24.98 3.98
CA ASN A 45 -10.74 -24.82 5.10
C ASN A 45 -11.25 -23.90 6.23
N VAL A 46 -12.48 -23.38 6.17
CA VAL A 46 -13.00 -22.49 7.22
C VAL A 46 -13.67 -23.30 8.33
N SER A 47 -13.20 -23.14 9.56
CA SER A 47 -13.82 -23.77 10.74
C SER A 47 -15.13 -23.07 11.10
N GLN A 48 -16.13 -23.82 11.58
CA GLN A 48 -17.41 -23.22 12.00
C GLN A 48 -17.25 -22.14 13.08
N LYS A 49 -16.24 -22.26 13.94
CA LYS A 49 -15.91 -21.24 14.96
C LYS A 49 -15.46 -19.91 14.33
N GLU A 50 -14.69 -19.95 13.25
CA GLU A 50 -14.26 -18.76 12.51
C GLU A 50 -15.43 -18.15 11.73
N LEU A 51 -16.28 -18.99 11.15
CA LEU A 51 -17.46 -18.56 10.40
C LEU A 51 -18.45 -17.78 11.28
N ILE A 52 -18.65 -18.23 12.53
CA ILE A 52 -19.46 -17.52 13.52
C ILE A 52 -18.81 -16.18 13.88
N LYS A 53 -17.49 -16.15 14.14
CA LYS A 53 -16.76 -14.92 14.50
C LYS A 53 -16.77 -13.87 13.39
N ILE A 54 -16.67 -14.29 12.13
CA ILE A 54 -16.71 -13.39 10.96
C ILE A 54 -18.13 -12.88 10.69
N THR A 55 -19.15 -13.70 10.96
CA THR A 55 -20.57 -13.34 10.76
C THR A 55 -21.12 -12.46 11.88
N SER A 56 -20.66 -12.66 13.13
CA SER A 56 -21.19 -12.03 14.34
C SER A 56 -21.02 -10.51 14.47
N GLY A 57 -20.33 -9.84 13.54
CA GLY A 57 -20.11 -8.38 13.57
C GLY A 57 -20.37 -7.67 12.24
N LYS A 58 -20.79 -8.39 11.20
CA LYS A 58 -21.22 -7.76 9.95
C LYS A 58 -22.65 -7.29 10.16
N CYS A 59 -22.95 -6.02 9.89
CA CYS A 59 -24.32 -5.61 9.59
C CYS A 59 -24.79 -6.53 8.47
N LEU A 60 -25.62 -7.50 8.83
CA LEU A 60 -26.26 -8.38 7.88
C LEU A 60 -26.87 -7.48 6.81
N VAL A 61 -26.47 -7.71 5.57
CA VAL A 61 -27.28 -7.29 4.43
C VAL A 61 -28.71 -7.67 4.80
N ILE A 62 -29.58 -6.67 4.99
CA ILE A 62 -30.94 -6.89 5.45
C ILE A 62 -31.62 -7.68 4.33
N TYR A 63 -31.73 -9.01 4.51
CA TYR A 63 -32.47 -9.89 3.62
C TYR A 63 -33.95 -9.75 3.96
N THR A 64 -34.61 -8.68 3.50
CA THR A 64 -36.07 -8.62 3.48
C THR A 64 -36.55 -9.32 2.20
N ASN A 65 -37.32 -10.40 2.33
CA ASN A 65 -37.93 -11.16 1.22
C ASN A 65 -36.96 -11.75 0.17
N GLY A 66 -35.85 -12.36 0.60
CA GLY A 66 -35.04 -13.21 -0.29
C GLY A 66 -34.32 -12.50 -1.45
N LYS A 67 -34.33 -11.15 -1.49
CA LYS A 67 -33.60 -10.35 -2.47
C LYS A 67 -32.58 -9.47 -1.74
N LYS A 68 -31.33 -9.43 -2.25
CA LYS A 68 -30.31 -8.48 -1.78
C LYS A 68 -30.85 -7.06 -2.00
N GLN A 69 -31.25 -6.36 -0.94
CA GLN A 69 -31.52 -4.93 -1.03
C GLN A 69 -30.18 -4.21 -1.23
N HIS A 70 -29.87 -3.90 -2.48
CA HIS A 70 -28.80 -2.97 -2.81
C HIS A 70 -29.32 -1.57 -2.44
N GLN A 71 -28.96 -1.08 -1.25
CA GLN A 71 -29.23 0.32 -0.94
C GLN A 71 -28.48 1.18 -1.97
N PRO A 72 -29.13 2.14 -2.63
CA PRO A 72 -28.44 3.02 -3.56
C PRO A 72 -27.39 3.80 -2.78
N VAL A 73 -26.12 3.67 -3.20
CA VAL A 73 -25.01 4.40 -2.56
C VAL A 73 -25.23 5.90 -2.80
N PRO A 74 -25.34 6.74 -1.76
CA PRO A 74 -25.63 8.15 -1.93
C PRO A 74 -24.36 8.91 -2.35
N TYR A 75 -24.00 8.85 -3.63
CA TYR A 75 -22.78 9.46 -4.17
C TYR A 75 -22.69 10.97 -3.89
N TRP A 76 -23.81 11.69 -3.96
CA TRP A 76 -23.84 13.14 -3.77
C TRP A 76 -23.59 13.55 -2.32
N GLU A 77 -24.05 12.74 -1.36
CA GLU A 77 -23.82 13.00 0.07
C GLU A 77 -22.35 12.75 0.42
N ILE A 78 -21.74 11.70 -0.14
CA ILE A 78 -20.31 11.40 0.02
C ILE A 78 -19.45 12.54 -0.55
N LEU A 79 -19.79 13.06 -1.73
CA LEU A 79 -19.06 14.16 -2.36
C LEU A 79 -19.23 15.50 -1.63
N LYS A 80 -20.26 15.67 -0.82
CA LYS A 80 -20.47 16.90 -0.03
C LYS A 80 -19.79 16.87 1.33
N ASP A 81 -19.35 15.71 1.81
CA ASP A 81 -18.70 15.57 3.12
C ASP A 81 -17.26 16.11 3.06
N ILE A 82 -16.97 17.10 3.92
CA ILE A 82 -15.63 17.70 4.04
C ILE A 82 -14.57 16.70 4.52
N SER A 83 -14.98 15.68 5.26
CA SER A 83 -14.10 14.61 5.74
C SER A 83 -13.56 13.78 4.57
N VAL A 84 -14.39 13.55 3.55
CA VAL A 84 -14.01 12.80 2.34
C VAL A 84 -12.97 13.59 1.54
N TRP A 85 -13.19 14.89 1.36
CA TRP A 85 -12.22 15.77 0.70
C TRP A 85 -10.89 15.86 1.46
N GLY A 86 -10.93 15.94 2.79
CA GLY A 86 -9.72 15.93 3.61
C GLY A 86 -8.89 14.66 3.41
N ILE A 87 -9.53 13.49 3.45
CA ILE A 87 -8.87 12.20 3.20
C ILE A 87 -8.33 12.15 1.76
N PHE A 88 -9.09 12.65 0.79
CA PHE A 88 -8.68 12.66 -0.61
C PHE A 88 -7.42 13.48 -0.83
N ILE A 89 -7.38 14.72 -0.31
CA ILE A 89 -6.22 15.61 -0.42
C ILE A 89 -5.00 14.99 0.28
N SER A 90 -5.16 14.44 1.49
CA SER A 90 -4.07 13.75 2.17
C SER A 90 -3.58 12.54 1.37
N CYS A 91 -4.47 11.69 0.87
CA CYS A 91 -4.10 10.53 0.07
C CYS A 91 -3.36 10.92 -1.22
N PHE A 92 -3.86 11.96 -1.90
CA PHE A 92 -3.26 12.51 -3.10
C PHE A 92 -1.85 13.03 -2.82
N GLY A 93 -1.68 13.91 -1.83
CA GLY A 93 -0.37 14.48 -1.48
C GLY A 93 0.66 13.41 -1.08
N GLY A 94 0.25 12.45 -0.25
CA GLY A 94 1.12 11.34 0.17
C GLY A 94 1.52 10.43 -0.99
N THR A 95 0.56 10.06 -1.84
CA THR A 95 0.84 9.22 -3.02
C THR A 95 1.71 9.96 -4.03
N PHE A 96 1.44 11.24 -4.26
CA PHE A 96 2.20 12.06 -5.19
C PHE A 96 3.67 12.20 -4.77
N GLY A 97 3.92 12.57 -3.51
CA GLY A 97 5.29 12.65 -2.98
C GLY A 97 6.02 11.31 -3.05
N PHE A 98 5.31 10.21 -2.79
CA PHE A 98 5.89 8.87 -2.85
C PHE A 98 6.29 8.48 -4.27
N GLN A 99 5.43 8.77 -5.25
CA GLN A 99 5.69 8.50 -6.65
C GLN A 99 6.88 9.30 -7.19
N ILE A 100 7.01 10.58 -6.80
CA ILE A 100 8.19 11.40 -7.16
C ILE A 100 9.47 10.74 -6.64
N LEU A 101 9.51 10.38 -5.36
CA LEU A 101 10.70 9.75 -4.77
C LEU A 101 10.99 8.38 -5.41
N SER A 102 9.96 7.59 -5.71
CA SER A 102 10.12 6.29 -6.35
C SER A 102 10.64 6.40 -7.79
N GLN A 103 10.20 7.40 -8.55
CA GLN A 103 10.58 7.59 -9.95
C GLN A 103 11.96 8.24 -10.09
N TYR A 104 12.22 9.30 -9.33
CA TYR A 104 13.45 10.10 -9.44
C TYR A 104 14.53 9.68 -8.44
N GLY A 105 14.21 8.98 -7.36
CA GLY A 105 15.17 8.53 -6.35
C GLY A 105 16.32 7.70 -6.94
N PRO A 106 16.06 6.66 -7.75
CA PRO A 106 17.13 5.90 -8.39
C PRO A 106 17.98 6.75 -9.34
N THR A 107 17.34 7.68 -10.07
CA THR A 107 18.04 8.60 -11.00
C THR A 107 18.97 9.55 -10.23
N TYR A 108 18.53 10.06 -9.09
CA TYR A 108 19.34 10.92 -8.22
C TYR A 108 20.55 10.18 -7.64
N LEU A 109 20.34 8.97 -7.12
CA LEU A 109 21.42 8.13 -6.58
C LEU A 109 22.49 7.79 -7.63
N ASN A 110 22.07 7.53 -8.87
CA ASN A 110 23.00 7.21 -9.94
C ASN A 110 23.70 8.45 -10.53
N LYS A 111 22.95 9.50 -10.89
CA LYS A 111 23.51 10.67 -11.61
C LYS A 111 24.19 11.69 -10.70
N VAL A 112 23.72 11.87 -9.47
CA VAL A 112 24.25 12.90 -8.54
C VAL A 112 25.24 12.30 -7.56
N LEU A 113 24.91 11.13 -6.97
CA LEU A 113 25.80 10.45 -6.03
C LEU A 113 26.81 9.50 -6.72
N GLY A 114 26.63 9.20 -8.01
CA GLY A 114 27.57 8.36 -8.77
C GLY A 114 27.54 6.88 -8.38
N PHE A 115 26.48 6.38 -7.75
CA PHE A 115 26.41 4.97 -7.37
C PHE A 115 26.23 4.04 -8.59
N ASP A 116 26.95 2.91 -8.57
CA ASP A 116 26.76 1.79 -9.51
C ASP A 116 25.28 1.34 -9.56
N LEU A 117 24.86 0.80 -10.71
CA LEU A 117 23.47 0.35 -10.94
C LEU A 117 23.00 -0.65 -9.87
N VAL A 118 23.87 -1.59 -9.49
CA VAL A 118 23.59 -2.63 -8.48
C VAL A 118 23.42 -2.00 -7.09
N LYS A 119 24.34 -1.14 -6.67
CA LYS A 119 24.27 -0.44 -5.37
C LYS A 119 23.05 0.47 -5.29
N THR A 120 22.71 1.13 -6.40
CA THR A 120 21.50 1.95 -6.52
C THR A 120 20.23 1.10 -6.36
N GLY A 121 20.20 -0.11 -6.92
CA GLY A 121 19.09 -1.06 -6.77
C GLY A 121 18.86 -1.51 -5.32
N PHE A 122 19.94 -1.72 -4.56
CA PHE A 122 19.89 -2.04 -3.11
C PHE A 122 19.51 -0.82 -2.27
N ALA A 123 20.13 0.34 -2.52
CA ALA A 123 19.85 1.59 -1.81
C ALA A 123 18.39 2.03 -2.02
N ALA A 124 17.86 1.87 -3.23
CA ALA A 124 16.45 2.14 -3.53
C ALA A 124 15.49 1.13 -2.88
N ALA A 125 15.93 -0.09 -2.57
CA ALA A 125 15.11 -1.09 -1.88
C ALA A 125 15.05 -0.90 -0.35
N PHE A 126 16.09 -0.33 0.23
CA PHE A 126 16.21 -0.06 1.67
C PHE A 126 15.00 0.66 2.29
N PRO A 127 14.49 1.80 1.75
CA PRO A 127 13.35 2.50 2.34
C PRO A 127 12.06 1.66 2.35
N PHE A 128 11.89 0.75 1.39
CA PHE A 128 10.74 -0.16 1.35
C PHE A 128 10.81 -1.23 2.44
N ILE A 129 12.00 -1.81 2.66
CA ILE A 129 12.21 -2.79 3.74
C ILE A 129 11.95 -2.14 5.10
N LEU A 130 12.53 -0.94 5.30
CA LEU A 130 12.30 -0.16 6.52
C LEU A 130 10.80 0.12 6.73
N SER A 131 10.10 0.50 5.66
CA SER A 131 8.65 0.73 5.70
C SER A 131 7.86 -0.53 6.09
N ILE A 132 8.27 -1.72 5.65
CA ILE A 132 7.64 -2.99 6.05
C ILE A 132 7.86 -3.24 7.54
N CYS A 133 9.08 -3.11 8.04
CA CYS A 133 9.39 -3.28 9.47
C CYS A 133 8.58 -2.30 10.34
N PHE A 134 8.53 -1.03 9.96
CA PHE A 134 7.73 -0.03 10.66
C PHE A 134 6.24 -0.38 10.65
N LYS A 135 5.68 -0.81 9.51
CA LYS A 135 4.26 -1.20 9.41
C LYS A 135 3.94 -2.41 10.30
N LEU A 136 4.83 -3.39 10.38
CA LEU A 136 4.64 -4.57 11.23
C LEU A 136 4.62 -4.23 12.73
N ILE A 137 5.37 -3.21 13.15
CA ILE A 137 5.40 -2.74 14.54
C ILE A 137 4.22 -1.78 14.81
N ALA A 138 3.97 -0.85 13.90
CA ALA A 138 2.96 0.19 14.05
C ALA A 138 1.53 -0.33 13.99
N ALA A 139 1.24 -1.38 13.21
CA ALA A 139 -0.10 -1.96 13.11
C ALA A 139 -0.62 -2.53 14.44
N PRO A 140 0.05 -3.49 15.10
CA PRO A 140 -0.40 -4.02 16.38
C PRO A 140 -0.33 -2.96 17.50
N PHE A 141 0.60 -2.00 17.39
CA PHE A 141 0.68 -0.88 18.32
C PHE A 141 -0.56 0.03 18.21
N SER A 142 -0.97 0.38 16.98
CA SER A 142 -2.16 1.19 16.74
C SER A 142 -3.42 0.49 17.26
N ASP A 143 -3.54 -0.82 17.05
CA ASP A 143 -4.71 -1.59 17.50
C ASP A 143 -4.80 -1.73 19.03
N ARG A 144 -3.66 -1.82 19.73
CA ARG A 144 -3.62 -1.89 21.21
C ARG A 144 -3.92 -0.56 21.89
N PHE A 145 -3.66 0.57 21.22
CA PHE A 145 -4.01 1.90 21.73
C PHE A 145 -5.51 2.18 21.50
N THR A 146 -6.36 1.69 22.42
CA THR A 146 -7.82 1.91 22.43
C THR A 146 -8.25 3.12 23.28
N LEU A 147 -7.31 3.79 23.95
CA LEU A 147 -7.59 4.90 24.85
C LEU A 147 -8.01 6.20 24.14
N ILE A 148 -7.88 6.28 22.81
CA ILE A 148 -8.12 7.49 22.01
C ILE A 148 -9.25 7.23 21.02
N SER A 149 -10.13 8.23 20.82
CA SER A 149 -11.19 8.20 19.81
C SER A 149 -10.65 7.77 18.43
N GLN A 150 -11.35 6.85 17.75
CA GLN A 150 -10.92 6.28 16.46
C GLN A 150 -10.55 7.36 15.43
N LYS A 151 -11.32 8.46 15.39
CA LYS A 151 -11.04 9.59 14.48
C LYS A 151 -9.71 10.27 14.80
N ALA A 152 -9.46 10.55 16.08
CA ALA A 152 -8.22 11.18 16.52
C ALA A 152 -7.01 10.25 16.29
N ARG A 153 -7.16 8.94 16.51
CA ARG A 153 -6.12 7.94 16.24
C ARG A 153 -5.70 7.97 14.76
N ILE A 154 -6.67 7.91 13.85
CA ILE A 154 -6.41 7.91 12.40
C ILE A 154 -5.73 9.21 11.96
N ILE A 155 -6.22 10.36 12.44
CA ILE A 155 -5.63 11.67 12.11
C ILE A 155 -4.20 11.76 12.64
N MET A 156 -3.93 11.34 13.89
CA MET A 156 -2.58 11.39 14.45
C MET A 156 -1.59 10.51 13.68
N PHE A 157 -1.96 9.25 13.37
CA PHE A 157 -1.06 8.36 12.63
C PHE A 157 -0.84 8.84 11.19
N ASN A 158 -1.88 9.37 10.53
CA ASN A 158 -1.75 9.89 9.17
C ASN A 158 -0.89 11.16 9.14
N SER A 159 -1.13 12.09 10.04
CA SER A 159 -0.29 13.28 10.20
C SER A 159 1.16 12.92 10.50
N LEU A 160 1.41 12.01 11.45
CA LEU A 160 2.76 11.58 11.82
C LEU A 160 3.51 10.94 10.64
N ALA A 161 2.81 10.26 9.73
CA ALA A 161 3.41 9.70 8.52
C ALA A 161 3.71 10.77 7.46
N GLN A 162 2.84 11.78 7.31
CA GLN A 162 2.97 12.80 6.26
C GLN A 162 3.91 13.95 6.60
N PHE A 163 4.02 14.34 7.87
CA PHE A 163 4.90 15.44 8.29
C PHE A 163 6.39 15.21 7.94
N PRO A 164 7.01 14.07 8.29
CA PRO A 164 8.41 13.81 7.95
C PRO A 164 8.66 13.79 6.45
N MET A 165 7.70 13.25 5.70
CA MET A 165 7.75 13.18 4.25
C MET A 165 7.70 14.56 3.60
N SER A 166 6.81 15.44 4.09
CA SER A 166 6.70 16.82 3.63
C SER A 166 7.98 17.63 3.93
N ILE A 167 8.51 17.52 5.16
CA ILE A 167 9.75 18.20 5.57
C ILE A 167 10.92 17.75 4.67
N CYS A 168 11.05 16.46 4.41
CA CYS A 168 12.11 15.92 3.57
C CYS A 168 12.05 16.45 2.13
N LEU A 169 10.84 16.56 1.55
CA LEU A 169 10.66 17.11 0.21
C LEU A 169 10.97 18.62 0.13
N ILE A 170 10.62 19.38 1.18
CA ILE A 170 10.94 20.82 1.24
C ILE A 170 12.46 21.03 1.31
N LEU A 171 13.15 20.29 2.18
CA LEU A 171 14.62 20.36 2.29
C LEU A 171 15.31 19.97 0.98
N LEU A 172 14.78 18.94 0.31
CA LEU A 172 15.30 18.51 -0.98
C LEU A 172 15.07 19.61 -2.04
N ALA A 173 13.91 20.25 -2.06
CA ALA A 173 13.62 21.36 -2.97
C ALA A 173 14.55 22.56 -2.75
N GLU A 174 14.84 22.92 -1.49
CA GLU A 174 15.77 24.02 -1.17
C GLU A 174 17.19 23.74 -1.68
N HIS A 175 17.67 22.49 -1.58
CA HIS A 175 18.99 22.10 -2.08
C HIS A 175 19.09 22.15 -3.62
N PHE A 176 17.98 22.09 -4.37
CA PHE A 176 18.00 22.22 -5.84
C PHE A 176 17.93 23.68 -6.31
N VAL A 177 17.54 24.62 -5.44
CA VAL A 177 17.39 26.05 -5.77
C VAL A 177 18.65 26.85 -5.40
N ALA A 178 19.48 26.34 -4.49
CA ALA A 178 20.80 26.90 -4.13
C ALA A 178 21.92 26.37 -5.02
#